data_AF-A0A8H9LC06-F1
#
_entry.id   AF-A0A8H9LC06-F1
#
_cell.length_a   1.000
_cell.length_b   1.000
_cell.length_c   1.000
_cell.angle_alpha   90.00
_cell.angle_beta   90.00
_cell.angle_gamma   90.00
#
_symmetry.space_group_name_H-M   'P 1'
#
loop_
_entity.id
_entity.type
_entity.pdbx_description
1 polymer ?
#
loop_
_entity_poly.entity_id
_entity_poly.type
_entity_poly.pdbx_seq_one_letter_code
_entity_poly.pdbx_strand_id
1 'polypeptide(L)'
;MPLAPLTKPVPLSRAWLAVVVVVALFAGGFIATRLPFGTVPLRVAEGHAFLTSEGKKGAFQADNGVSSSFYGNVVWTDAGQPTVGGRPSCLWDKQTNSPRPAGARVEAGYRWVRTPDGVSLPIVAWLKCL
;
A
#
# COMPACT_ATOMS: atom_id res chain seq x y z
N MET A 1 19.79 -58.57 37.15
CA MET A 1 19.04 -57.37 36.71
C MET A 1 19.97 -56.16 36.82
N PRO A 2 20.50 -55.60 35.72
CA PRO A 2 21.26 -54.35 35.78
C PRO A 2 20.33 -53.14 35.60
N LEU A 3 20.47 -52.17 36.50
CA LEU A 3 19.74 -50.90 36.52
C LEU A 3 20.26 -49.95 35.43
N ALA A 4 19.33 -49.32 34.71
CA ALA A 4 19.58 -48.34 33.65
C ALA A 4 20.31 -47.07 34.16
N PRO A 5 21.13 -46.41 33.33
CA PRO A 5 21.87 -45.22 33.73
C PRO A 5 20.97 -43.98 33.82
N LEU A 6 21.14 -43.24 34.92
CA LEU A 6 20.58 -41.89 35.15
C LEU A 6 20.97 -40.95 33.99
N THR A 7 19.97 -40.43 33.29
CA THR A 7 20.11 -39.24 32.44
C THR A 7 20.41 -38.03 33.32
N LYS A 8 21.67 -37.60 33.35
CA LYS A 8 22.08 -36.34 34.00
C LYS A 8 21.36 -35.16 33.34
N PRO A 9 20.65 -34.31 34.08
CA PRO A 9 20.18 -33.04 33.55
C PRO A 9 21.40 -32.18 33.23
N VAL A 10 21.57 -31.81 31.96
CA VAL A 10 22.63 -30.89 31.55
C VAL A 10 22.30 -29.52 32.16
N PRO A 11 23.13 -28.96 33.06
CA PRO A 11 22.87 -27.63 33.58
C PRO A 11 23.07 -26.66 32.43
N LEU A 12 21.95 -26.12 31.91
CA LEU A 12 21.99 -25.08 30.89
C LEU A 12 22.73 -23.89 31.50
N SER A 13 24.00 -23.74 31.13
CA SER A 13 24.84 -22.66 31.65
C SER A 13 24.17 -21.31 31.38
N ARG A 14 24.38 -20.33 32.26
CA ARG A 14 23.88 -18.96 32.06
C ARG A 14 24.27 -18.38 30.69
N ALA A 15 25.41 -18.82 30.13
CA ALA A 15 25.86 -18.46 28.79
C ALA A 15 24.91 -18.96 27.69
N TRP A 16 24.39 -20.18 27.80
CA TRP A 16 23.40 -20.71 26.85
C TRP A 16 22.08 -19.94 26.90
N LEU A 17 21.61 -19.57 28.09
CA LEU A 17 20.44 -18.71 28.25
C LEU A 17 20.66 -17.32 27.62
N ALA A 18 21.84 -16.72 27.83
CA ALA A 18 22.18 -15.44 27.23
C ALA A 18 22.18 -15.51 25.70
N VAL A 19 22.74 -16.57 25.12
CA VAL A 19 22.73 -16.79 23.67
C VAL A 19 21.31 -16.91 23.13
N VAL A 20 20.44 -17.69 23.78
CA VAL A 20 19.04 -17.85 23.36
C VAL A 20 18.30 -16.52 23.42
N VAL A 21 18.49 -15.71 24.47
CA VAL A 21 17.87 -14.38 24.58
C VAL A 21 18.35 -13.45 23.47
N VAL A 22 19.65 -13.43 23.18
CA VAL A 22 20.22 -12.62 22.11
C VAL A 22 19.64 -13.03 20.76
N VAL A 23 19.62 -14.33 20.46
CA VAL A 23 19.03 -14.86 19.21
C VAL A 23 17.55 -14.53 19.10
N ALA A 24 16.78 -14.65 20.18
CA ALA A 24 15.36 -14.30 20.19
C ALA A 24 15.12 -12.80 19.96
N LEU A 25 15.97 -11.93 20.51
CA LEU A 25 15.90 -10.48 20.28
C LEU A 25 16.20 -10.12 18.82
N PHE A 26 17.24 -10.71 18.23
CA PHE A 26 17.58 -10.49 16.83
C PHE A 26 16.51 -11.05 15.88
N ALA A 27 16.02 -12.26 16.13
CA ALA A 27 14.96 -12.86 15.35
C ALA A 27 13.64 -12.08 15.48
N GLY A 28 13.26 -11.69 16.70
CA GLY A 28 12.07 -10.88 16.97
C GLY A 28 12.13 -9.50 16.31
N GLY A 29 13.27 -8.81 16.41
CA GLY A 29 13.48 -7.52 15.76
C GLY A 29 13.43 -7.63 14.23
N PHE A 30 14.08 -8.64 13.65
CA PHE A 30 14.08 -8.86 12.21
C PHE A 30 12.67 -9.16 11.67
N ILE A 31 11.91 -10.02 12.35
CA ILE A 31 10.53 -10.35 11.97
C ILE A 31 9.61 -9.12 12.11
N ALA A 32 9.75 -8.34 13.18
CA ALA A 32 8.99 -7.10 13.37
C ALA A 32 9.23 -6.09 12.23
N THR A 33 10.45 -5.98 11.70
CA THR A 33 10.74 -5.10 10.55
C THR A 33 10.23 -5.63 9.20
N ARG A 34 9.86 -6.91 9.12
CA ARG A 34 9.37 -7.56 7.90
C ARG A 34 7.87 -7.84 7.91
N LEU A 35 7.21 -7.72 9.07
CA LEU A 35 5.77 -7.86 9.20
C LEU A 35 5.06 -6.65 8.54
N PRO A 36 3.94 -6.87 7.82
CA PRO A 36 3.25 -5.84 7.04
C PRO A 36 2.43 -4.87 7.91
N PHE A 37 2.79 -4.68 9.17
CA PHE A 37 2.20 -3.66 10.04
C PHE A 37 2.99 -2.35 9.81
N GLY A 38 2.59 -1.57 8.81
CA GLY A 38 3.27 -0.30 8.51
C GLY A 38 2.82 0.39 7.23
N THR A 39 3.42 1.56 6.96
CA THR A 39 3.26 2.31 5.71
C THR A 39 3.95 1.57 4.58
N VAL A 40 3.18 1.17 3.57
CA VAL A 40 3.74 0.55 2.37
C VAL A 40 4.06 1.66 1.36
N PRO A 41 5.30 1.74 0.83
CA PRO A 41 5.61 2.69 -0.21
C PRO A 41 4.71 2.49 -1.44
N LEU A 42 4.08 3.59 -1.86
CA LEU A 42 3.38 3.68 -3.13
C LEU A 42 4.37 4.08 -4.22
N ARG A 43 4.15 3.58 -5.43
CA ARG A 43 4.80 4.14 -6.62
C ARG A 43 4.05 5.41 -7.01
N VAL A 44 4.77 6.40 -7.50
CA VAL A 44 4.18 7.66 -7.95
C VAL A 44 4.43 7.79 -9.45
N ALA A 45 3.41 8.20 -10.19
CA ALA A 45 3.54 8.54 -11.59
C ALA A 45 2.61 9.71 -11.94
N GLU A 46 3.06 10.55 -12.86
CA GLU A 46 2.21 11.53 -13.51
C GLU A 46 1.49 10.91 -14.71
N GLY A 47 0.35 11.50 -15.07
CA GLY A 47 -0.43 11.06 -16.20
C GLY A 47 -1.71 11.86 -16.35
N HIS A 48 -2.66 11.29 -17.08
CA HIS A 48 -4.01 11.85 -17.22
C HIS A 48 -5.03 11.00 -16.48
N ALA A 49 -5.96 11.68 -15.81
CA ALA A 49 -7.12 11.04 -15.20
C ALA A 49 -8.42 11.55 -15.82
N PHE A 50 -9.42 10.66 -15.84
CA PHE A 50 -10.76 10.93 -16.35
C PHE A 50 -11.77 10.35 -15.36
N LEU A 51 -12.90 11.03 -15.16
CA LEU A 51 -14.04 10.50 -14.43
C LEU A 51 -15.09 9.97 -15.40
N THR A 52 -15.81 8.92 -14.98
CA THR A 52 -17.01 8.46 -15.68
C THR A 52 -18.14 9.48 -15.54
N SER A 53 -19.19 9.36 -16.35
CA SER A 53 -20.37 10.26 -16.35
C SER A 53 -20.99 10.43 -14.95
N GLU A 54 -20.99 9.39 -14.13
CA GLU A 54 -21.53 9.44 -12.75
C GLU A 54 -20.58 10.12 -11.73
N GLY A 55 -19.30 10.26 -12.08
CA GLY A 55 -18.25 10.77 -11.19
C GLY A 55 -17.92 9.87 -10.00
N LYS A 56 -18.37 8.61 -10.01
CA LYS A 56 -18.12 7.61 -8.94
C LYS A 56 -16.91 6.73 -9.23
N LYS A 57 -16.46 6.68 -10.48
CA LYS A 57 -15.31 5.92 -10.94
C LYS A 57 -14.53 6.78 -11.92
N GLY A 58 -13.26 6.45 -12.09
CA GLY A 58 -12.40 7.08 -13.07
C GLY A 58 -11.33 6.12 -13.56
N ALA A 59 -10.62 6.56 -14.58
CA ALA A 59 -9.45 5.89 -15.12
C ALA A 59 -8.26 6.84 -15.00
N PHE A 60 -7.13 6.30 -14.58
CA PHE A 60 -5.84 6.97 -14.57
C PHE A 60 -4.93 6.26 -15.56
N GLN A 61 -4.30 7.03 -16.44
CA GLN A 61 -3.31 6.57 -17.39
C GLN A 61 -2.01 7.34 -17.15
N ALA A 62 -1.04 6.65 -16.59
CA ALA A 62 0.30 7.17 -16.34
C ALA A 62 1.08 7.30 -17.64
N ASP A 63 1.99 8.28 -17.67
CA ASP A 63 2.91 8.51 -18.80
C ASP A 63 3.87 7.32 -19.00
N ASN A 64 4.10 6.51 -17.95
CA ASN A 64 4.91 5.30 -18.00
C ASN A 64 4.16 4.06 -18.52
N GLY A 65 2.94 4.23 -19.04
CA GLY A 65 2.11 3.17 -19.62
C GLY A 65 1.24 2.40 -18.62
N VAL A 66 1.34 2.68 -17.32
CA VAL A 66 0.44 2.06 -16.33
C VAL A 66 -0.97 2.64 -16.45
N SER A 67 -1.97 1.77 -16.54
CA SER A 67 -3.38 2.16 -16.52
C SER A 67 -4.09 1.48 -15.36
N SER A 68 -4.92 2.24 -14.64
CA SER A 68 -5.66 1.76 -13.48
C SER A 68 -7.00 2.46 -13.36
N SER A 69 -8.01 1.75 -12.86
CA SER A 69 -9.26 2.38 -12.45
C SER A 69 -9.16 2.84 -10.99
N PHE A 70 -9.82 3.95 -10.70
CA PHE A 70 -9.97 4.45 -9.34
C PHE A 70 -11.43 4.74 -9.04
N TYR A 71 -11.77 4.75 -7.76
CA TYR A 71 -13.11 5.08 -7.29
C TYR A 71 -13.15 6.54 -6.82
N GLY A 72 -14.32 7.16 -6.87
CA GLY A 72 -14.52 8.56 -6.44
C GLY A 72 -14.27 8.79 -4.94
N ASN A 73 -14.14 7.73 -4.14
CA ASN A 73 -13.73 7.83 -2.74
C ASN A 73 -12.20 7.86 -2.54
N VAL A 74 -11.40 7.89 -3.61
CA VAL A 74 -9.95 8.01 -3.53
C VAL A 74 -9.55 9.29 -2.80
N VAL A 75 -8.45 9.26 -2.04
CA VAL A 75 -7.89 10.48 -1.47
C VAL A 75 -7.36 11.35 -2.61
N TRP A 76 -7.74 12.61 -2.66
CA TRP A 76 -7.23 13.52 -3.68
C TRP A 76 -6.82 14.86 -3.08
N THR A 77 -5.84 15.50 -3.70
CA THR A 77 -5.34 16.81 -3.26
C THR A 77 -5.52 17.83 -4.38
N ASP A 78 -6.09 18.98 -4.03
CA ASP A 78 -6.15 20.18 -4.86
C ASP A 78 -5.65 21.36 -4.02
N ALA A 79 -4.73 22.14 -4.57
CA ALA A 79 -4.08 23.26 -3.87
C ALA A 79 -3.43 22.93 -2.50
N GLY A 80 -3.04 21.67 -2.27
CA GLY A 80 -2.23 21.27 -1.11
C GLY A 80 -2.99 20.72 0.10
N GLN A 81 -4.33 20.69 0.08
CA GLN A 81 -5.10 20.01 1.13
C GLN A 81 -5.64 18.64 0.67
N PRO A 82 -5.32 17.54 1.38
CA PRO A 82 -5.86 16.24 1.06
C PRO A 82 -7.35 16.18 1.44
N THR A 83 -8.16 15.72 0.50
CA THR A 83 -9.60 15.52 0.64
C THR A 83 -9.90 14.03 0.47
N VAL A 84 -10.71 13.46 1.36
CA VAL A 84 -11.14 12.06 1.27
C VAL A 84 -12.50 11.99 0.58
N GLY A 85 -12.51 11.36 -0.59
CA GLY A 85 -13.70 11.18 -1.41
C GLY A 85 -14.30 12.46 -1.99
N GLY A 86 -15.49 12.34 -2.56
CA GLY A 86 -16.07 13.40 -3.39
C GLY A 86 -15.58 13.31 -4.84
N ARG A 87 -15.42 14.46 -5.50
CA ARG A 87 -14.98 14.49 -6.91
C ARG A 87 -13.82 15.48 -7.03
N PRO A 88 -12.65 15.05 -7.54
CA PRO A 88 -11.52 15.96 -7.72
C PRO A 88 -11.93 17.16 -8.56
N SER A 89 -11.64 18.36 -8.08
CA SER A 89 -11.96 19.63 -8.74
C SER A 89 -11.35 19.75 -10.14
N CYS A 90 -10.16 19.19 -10.35
CA CYS A 90 -9.54 19.15 -11.67
C CYS A 90 -10.28 18.20 -12.65
N LEU A 91 -11.07 17.25 -12.16
CA LEU A 91 -11.80 16.28 -12.99
C LEU A 91 -13.30 16.53 -13.04
N TRP A 92 -13.82 17.41 -12.18
CA TRP A 92 -15.25 17.69 -12.05
C TRP A 92 -15.52 19.19 -12.18
N ASP A 93 -16.44 19.53 -13.07
CA ASP A 93 -16.93 20.89 -13.20
C ASP A 93 -18.15 21.10 -12.28
N LYS A 94 -17.99 22.01 -11.31
CA LYS A 94 -19.06 22.36 -10.36
C LYS A 94 -20.16 23.20 -10.99
N GLN A 95 -19.89 23.95 -12.06
CA GLN A 95 -20.86 24.81 -12.72
C GLN A 95 -21.83 23.99 -13.56
N THR A 96 -21.30 23.03 -14.33
CA THR A 96 -22.10 22.13 -15.18
C THR A 96 -22.52 20.85 -14.47
N ASN A 97 -22.02 20.63 -13.25
CA ASN A 97 -22.22 19.40 -12.46
C ASN A 97 -21.93 18.12 -13.26
N SER A 98 -20.83 18.14 -14.02
CA SER A 98 -20.45 17.06 -14.93
C SER A 98 -18.93 16.80 -14.90
N PRO A 99 -18.47 15.60 -15.29
CA PRO A 99 -17.05 15.35 -15.41
C PRO A 99 -16.46 16.16 -16.56
N ARG A 100 -15.21 16.60 -16.41
CA ARG A 100 -14.50 17.31 -17.48
C ARG A 100 -14.18 16.33 -18.62
N PRO A 101 -14.61 16.61 -19.86
CA PRO A 101 -14.45 15.66 -20.97
C PRO A 101 -12.98 15.42 -21.35
N ALA A 102 -12.13 16.44 -21.18
CA ALA A 102 -10.70 16.32 -21.44
C ALA A 102 -9.91 15.65 -20.30
N GLY A 103 -10.55 15.37 -19.16
CA GLY A 103 -9.84 14.95 -17.95
C GLY A 103 -8.91 16.04 -17.41
N ALA A 104 -7.89 15.64 -16.66
CA ALA A 104 -6.82 16.53 -16.21
C ALA A 104 -5.51 15.77 -15.99
N ARG A 105 -4.39 16.52 -16.04
CA ARG A 105 -3.08 16.04 -15.56
C ARG A 105 -3.15 15.84 -14.05
N VAL A 106 -2.69 14.67 -13.61
CA VAL A 106 -2.61 14.33 -12.19
C VAL A 106 -1.33 13.59 -11.90
N GLU A 107 -0.88 13.71 -10.66
CA GLU A 107 0.09 12.81 -10.04
C GLU A 107 -0.70 11.77 -9.22
N ALA A 108 -0.41 10.49 -9.40
CA ALA A 108 -1.11 9.41 -8.73
C ALA A 108 -0.15 8.50 -7.97
N GLY A 109 -0.49 8.22 -6.72
CA GLY A 109 0.13 7.16 -5.94
C GLY A 109 -0.58 5.85 -6.17
N TYR A 110 0.13 4.84 -6.66
CA TYR A 110 -0.43 3.53 -6.95
C TYR A 110 0.45 2.39 -6.45
N ARG A 111 -0.15 1.21 -6.34
CA ARG A 111 0.57 -0.03 -6.01
C ARG A 111 0.03 -1.20 -6.79
N TRP A 112 0.94 -2.08 -7.20
CA TRP A 112 0.58 -3.39 -7.73
C TRP A 112 0.14 -4.31 -6.59
N VAL A 113 -1.10 -4.77 -6.66
CA VAL A 113 -1.66 -5.74 -5.73
C VAL A 113 -1.86 -7.04 -6.48
N ARG A 114 -1.40 -8.13 -5.88
CA ARG A 114 -1.63 -9.48 -6.39
C ARG A 114 -2.91 -10.02 -5.78
N THR A 115 -3.83 -10.46 -6.63
CA THR A 115 -5.08 -11.11 -6.24
C THR A 115 -4.83 -12.58 -5.87
N PRO A 116 -5.78 -13.25 -5.18
CA PRO A 116 -5.61 -14.64 -4.74
C PRO A 116 -5.34 -15.64 -5.88
N ASP A 117 -5.82 -15.35 -7.10
CA ASP A 117 -5.61 -16.10 -8.34
C ASP A 117 -4.26 -15.80 -9.01
N GLY A 118 -3.43 -14.92 -8.43
CA GLY A 118 -2.06 -14.64 -8.88
C GLY A 118 -1.93 -13.49 -9.87
N VAL A 119 -3.04 -12.93 -10.35
CA VAL A 119 -3.06 -11.75 -11.23
C VAL A 119 -2.56 -10.52 -10.46
N SER A 120 -1.76 -9.67 -11.12
CA SER A 120 -1.28 -8.42 -10.53
C SER A 120 -1.95 -7.25 -11.24
N LEU A 121 -2.53 -6.33 -10.47
CA LEU A 121 -3.16 -5.13 -11.01
C LEU A 121 -2.74 -3.88 -10.22
N PRO A 122 -2.57 -2.73 -10.90
CA PRO A 122 -2.30 -1.48 -10.24
C PRO A 122 -3.58 -0.96 -9.58
N ILE A 123 -3.48 -0.52 -8.32
CA ILE A 123 -4.54 0.16 -7.58
C ILE A 123 -4.05 1.55 -7.21
N VAL A 124 -4.80 2.57 -7.61
CA VAL A 124 -4.56 3.97 -7.22
C VAL A 124 -5.06 4.18 -5.78
N ALA A 125 -4.20 4.70 -4.93
CA ALA A 125 -4.50 5.01 -3.54
C ALA A 125 -4.77 6.50 -3.31
N TRP A 126 -4.11 7.38 -4.08
CA TRP A 126 -4.35 8.81 -4.03
C TRP A 126 -4.10 9.49 -5.38
N LEU A 127 -4.70 10.67 -5.56
CA LEU A 127 -4.51 11.57 -6.68
C LEU A 127 -4.09 12.97 -6.21
N LYS A 128 -3.35 13.70 -7.04
CA LYS A 128 -3.03 15.11 -6.82
C LYS A 128 -3.21 15.82 -8.15
N CYS A 129 -4.07 16.84 -8.14
CA CYS A 129 -4.25 17.70 -9.30
C CYS A 129 -2.95 18.50 -9.53
N LEU A 130 -2.56 18.61 -10.81
CA LEU A 130 -1.38 19.37 -11.26
C LEU A 130 -1.79 20.69 -11.91
#